data_AF-A0A1N6TB76-F1
#
_entry.id   AF-A0A1N6TB76-F1
#
_cell.length_a   1.000
_cell.length_b   1.000
_cell.length_c   1.000
_cell.angle_alpha   90.00
_cell.angle_beta   90.00
_cell.angle_gamma   90.00
#
_symmetry.space_group_name_H-M   'P 1'
#
loop_
_entity.id
_entity.type
_entity.pdbx_description
1 polymer ?
#
loop_
_entity_poly.entity_id
_entity_poly.type
_entity_poly.pdbx_seq_one_letter_code
_entity_poly.pdbx_strand_id
1 'polypeptide(L)'
;MNLQHVRNGLLAIALGAAASGMTVVAAHADEFSFKATNTTSSAITGILVSEDKSTWGAFNVGSGIKPGSTADLVWDQSTNGESCAQWVKATYADGSESEPAQFDFCENGLELEF
;
A
#
# COMPACT_ATOMS: atom_id res chain seq x y z
N MET A 1 71.62 -29.59 -20.98
CA MET A 1 71.09 -29.08 -22.26
C MET A 1 69.58 -29.10 -22.18
N ASN A 2 68.96 -27.94 -22.45
CA ASN A 2 67.57 -27.67 -22.84
C ASN A 2 66.48 -28.70 -22.49
N LEU A 3 65.42 -28.24 -21.80
CA LEU A 3 64.19 -27.90 -22.53
C LEU A 3 63.28 -26.97 -21.71
N GLN A 4 63.23 -25.70 -22.13
CA GLN A 4 62.16 -24.77 -21.80
C GLN A 4 60.88 -25.27 -22.47
N HIS A 5 59.77 -25.41 -21.74
CA HIS A 5 58.44 -25.22 -22.34
C HIS A 5 57.54 -24.47 -21.36
N VAL A 6 57.11 -23.33 -21.86
CA VAL A 6 56.32 -22.28 -21.25
C VAL A 6 54.83 -22.64 -21.42
N ARG A 7 54.00 -22.01 -20.59
CA ARG A 7 52.56 -21.71 -20.78
C ARG A 7 51.60 -22.67 -20.10
N ASN A 8 51.60 -22.64 -18.77
CA ASN A 8 50.36 -22.87 -18.03
C ASN A 8 49.43 -21.68 -18.30
N GLY A 9 48.39 -21.94 -19.09
CA GLY A 9 47.35 -20.98 -19.41
C GLY A 9 46.64 -20.51 -18.15
N LEU A 10 46.48 -19.19 -18.02
CA LEU A 10 45.53 -18.60 -17.09
C LEU A 10 44.12 -18.99 -17.54
N LEU A 11 43.46 -19.87 -16.79
CA LEU A 11 42.00 -19.99 -16.82
C LEU A 11 41.43 -18.84 -16.00
N ALA A 12 40.96 -17.80 -16.71
CA ALA A 12 40.22 -16.71 -16.12
C ALA A 12 38.85 -17.23 -15.64
N ILE A 13 38.68 -17.33 -14.32
CA ILE A 13 37.36 -17.56 -13.70
C ILE A 13 36.65 -16.20 -13.70
N ALA A 14 35.79 -15.96 -14.69
CA ALA A 14 34.91 -14.81 -14.70
C ALA A 14 33.72 -15.08 -13.76
N LEU A 15 33.85 -14.70 -12.49
CA LEU A 15 32.71 -14.53 -11.57
C LEU A 15 32.08 -13.16 -11.87
N GLY A 16 31.19 -13.11 -12.87
CA GLY A 16 30.31 -11.98 -13.08
C GLY A 16 29.15 -12.07 -12.11
N ALA A 17 29.31 -11.52 -10.90
CA ALA A 17 28.19 -11.30 -10.00
C ALA A 17 27.21 -10.35 -10.69
N ALA A 18 26.05 -10.86 -11.11
CA ALA A 18 24.94 -10.04 -11.54
C ALA A 18 24.45 -9.23 -10.33
N ALA A 19 25.02 -8.04 -10.16
CA ALA A 19 24.45 -7.03 -9.29
C ALA A 19 23.18 -6.52 -9.99
N SER A 20 22.09 -7.26 -9.83
CA SER A 20 20.75 -6.72 -9.99
C SER A 20 20.62 -5.60 -8.96
N GLY A 21 20.94 -4.38 -9.39
CA GLY A 21 20.78 -3.19 -8.58
C GLY A 21 19.33 -3.13 -8.14
N MET A 22 19.10 -3.46 -6.87
CA MET A 22 17.86 -3.11 -6.19
C MET A 22 17.70 -1.62 -6.36
N THR A 23 16.72 -1.23 -7.17
CA THR A 23 16.18 0.12 -7.13
C THR A 23 15.65 0.28 -5.73
N VAL A 24 16.44 0.90 -4.86
CA VAL A 24 15.95 1.48 -3.62
C VAL A 24 14.94 2.54 -4.06
N VAL A 25 13.67 2.14 -4.11
CA VAL A 25 12.58 3.11 -4.13
C VAL A 25 12.76 3.83 -2.81
N ALA A 26 13.15 5.10 -2.87
CA ALA A 26 13.13 5.95 -1.70
C ALA A 26 11.68 5.92 -1.23
N ALA A 27 11.40 5.20 -0.14
CA ALA A 27 10.14 5.30 0.56
C ALA A 27 10.14 6.70 1.16
N HIS A 28 9.65 7.66 0.38
CA HIS A 28 9.20 8.91 0.94
C HIS A 28 8.13 8.50 1.95
N ALA A 29 8.38 8.76 3.23
CA ALA A 29 7.38 8.62 4.28
C ALA A 29 6.37 9.76 4.11
N ASP A 30 5.73 9.82 2.95
CA ASP A 30 4.59 10.69 2.72
C ASP A 30 3.47 10.10 3.58
N GLU A 31 2.98 10.93 4.50
CA GLU A 31 1.82 10.62 5.31
C GLU A 31 0.61 10.79 4.40
N PHE A 32 0.16 9.70 3.77
CA PHE A 32 -1.02 9.74 2.89
C PHE A 32 -2.26 9.95 3.76
N SER A 33 -3.03 10.99 3.45
CA SER A 33 -4.29 11.28 4.15
C SER A 33 -5.43 11.38 3.16
N PHE A 34 -6.61 10.90 3.55
CA PHE A 34 -7.82 10.98 2.75
C PHE A 34 -9.01 11.42 3.60
N LYS A 35 -10.02 11.99 2.96
CA LYS A 35 -11.28 12.37 3.58
C LYS A 35 -12.30 11.26 3.39
N ALA A 36 -13.07 10.97 4.42
CA ALA A 36 -14.21 10.07 4.35
C ALA A 36 -15.48 10.80 4.79
N THR A 37 -16.42 10.99 3.87
CA THR A 37 -17.70 11.66 4.10
C THR A 37 -18.83 10.63 4.12
N ASN A 38 -19.60 10.62 5.20
CA ASN A 38 -20.79 9.80 5.30
C ASN A 38 -22.00 10.53 4.73
N THR A 39 -22.46 10.16 3.54
CA THR A 39 -23.65 10.74 2.92
C THR A 39 -24.93 9.93 3.23
N THR A 40 -24.77 8.79 3.90
CA THR A 40 -25.87 7.92 4.32
C THR A 40 -26.57 8.41 5.60
N SER A 41 -27.67 7.74 5.96
CA SER A 41 -28.42 7.99 7.21
C SER A 41 -27.92 7.18 8.41
N SER A 42 -27.01 6.22 8.22
CA SER A 42 -26.46 5.34 9.26
C SER A 42 -25.04 5.78 9.60
N ALA A 43 -24.64 5.75 10.86
CA ALA A 43 -23.27 6.14 11.22
C ALA A 43 -22.27 5.09 10.70
N ILE A 44 -21.15 5.55 10.13
CA ILE A 44 -20.04 4.66 9.79
C ILE A 44 -19.28 4.33 11.08
N THR A 45 -19.14 3.05 11.37
CA THR A 45 -18.44 2.53 12.56
C THR A 45 -17.04 2.02 12.24
N GLY A 46 -16.71 1.86 10.96
CA GLY A 46 -15.42 1.39 10.49
C GLY A 46 -15.26 1.61 8.99
N ILE A 47 -14.01 1.78 8.56
CA ILE A 47 -13.63 1.76 7.15
C ILE A 47 -12.65 0.62 6.96
N LEU A 48 -12.91 -0.22 5.96
CA LEU A 48 -12.15 -1.41 5.67
C LEU A 48 -11.43 -1.24 4.33
N VAL A 49 -10.17 -1.66 4.28
CA VAL A 49 -9.35 -1.61 3.06
C VAL A 49 -8.72 -2.95 2.72
N SER A 50 -8.52 -3.22 1.43
CA SER A 50 -8.01 -4.49 0.94
C SER A 50 -7.39 -4.38 -0.45
N GLU A 51 -6.25 -5.03 -0.67
CA GLU A 51 -5.66 -5.18 -2.02
C GLU A 51 -6.42 -6.19 -2.87
N ASP A 52 -7.03 -7.22 -2.25
CA ASP A 52 -7.49 -8.45 -2.91
C ASP A 52 -8.98 -8.79 -2.68
N LYS A 53 -9.72 -7.94 -1.96
CA LYS A 53 -11.11 -8.15 -1.48
C LYS A 53 -11.33 -9.35 -0.55
N SER A 54 -10.27 -10.03 -0.15
CA SER A 54 -10.34 -11.26 0.66
C SER A 54 -9.88 -10.98 2.08
N THR A 55 -8.77 -10.27 2.25
CA THR A 55 -8.24 -9.86 3.55
C THR A 55 -8.45 -8.37 3.73
N TRP A 56 -9.06 -7.97 4.85
CA TRP A 56 -9.46 -6.58 5.10
C TRP A 56 -8.74 -6.03 6.32
N GLY A 57 -8.00 -4.93 6.14
CA GLY A 57 -7.51 -4.07 7.21
C GLY A 57 -8.59 -3.07 7.63
N ALA A 58 -8.55 -2.59 8.87
CA ALA A 58 -9.53 -1.66 9.39
C ALA A 58 -8.88 -0.34 9.84
N PHE A 59 -9.46 0.77 9.40
CA PHE A 59 -9.15 2.09 9.92
C PHE A 59 -9.87 2.34 11.23
N ASN A 60 -9.16 2.95 12.18
CA ASN A 60 -9.77 3.44 13.40
C ASN A 60 -10.46 4.79 13.15
N VAL A 61 -11.80 4.78 13.14
CA VAL A 61 -12.64 5.98 12.99
C VAL A 61 -13.12 6.55 14.34
N GLY A 62 -12.52 6.12 15.45
CA GLY A 62 -12.87 6.55 16.80
C GLY A 62 -14.32 6.23 17.17
N SER A 63 -15.12 7.26 17.46
CA SER A 63 -16.56 7.11 17.74
C SER A 63 -17.43 6.88 16.49
N GLY A 64 -16.82 6.80 15.31
CA GLY A 64 -17.51 6.70 14.03
C GLY A 64 -17.77 8.05 13.35
N ILE A 65 -18.17 7.98 12.08
CA ILE A 65 -18.49 9.13 11.23
C ILE A 65 -20.02 9.26 11.15
N LYS A 66 -20.56 10.30 11.76
CA LYS A 66 -22.02 10.55 11.79
C LYS A 66 -22.55 10.86 10.38
N PRO A 67 -23.85 10.64 10.14
CA PRO A 67 -24.51 11.12 8.92
C PRO A 67 -24.19 12.58 8.60
N GLY A 68 -23.85 12.86 7.35
CA GLY A 68 -23.48 14.19 6.85
C GLY A 68 -22.15 14.74 7.36
N SER A 69 -21.31 13.93 8.01
CA SER A 69 -20.01 14.36 8.55
C SER A 69 -18.85 13.80 7.74
N THR A 70 -17.73 14.50 7.78
CA THR A 70 -16.45 14.09 7.16
C THR A 70 -15.42 13.85 8.26
N ALA A 71 -14.61 12.81 8.09
CA ALA A 71 -13.42 12.55 8.89
C ALA A 71 -12.16 12.57 8.02
N ASP A 72 -11.08 13.12 8.57
CA ASP A 72 -9.74 13.01 8.00
C ASP A 72 -9.07 11.74 8.54
N LEU A 73 -8.63 10.88 7.64
CA LEU A 73 -7.99 9.60 7.97
C LEU A 73 -6.58 9.57 7.42
N VAL A 74 -5.66 9.07 8.24
CA VAL A 74 -4.25 8.94 7.91
C VAL A 74 -3.94 7.47 7.64
N TRP A 75 -3.35 7.21 6.47
CA TRP A 75 -2.82 5.92 6.09
C TRP A 75 -1.63 5.56 6.98
N ASP A 76 -1.60 4.35 7.52
CA ASP A 76 -0.52 3.93 8.39
C ASP A 76 0.78 3.80 7.58
N GLN A 77 1.82 4.52 7.99
CA GLN A 77 3.09 4.53 7.26
C GLN A 77 3.74 3.15 7.17
N SER A 78 3.41 2.22 8.07
CA SER A 78 3.91 0.84 8.03
C SER A 78 3.37 0.04 6.84
N THR A 79 2.27 0.48 6.21
CA THR A 79 1.70 -0.13 5.00
C THR A 79 2.01 0.67 3.73
N ASN A 80 2.94 1.63 3.78
CA ASN A 80 3.38 2.39 2.59
C ASN A 80 4.08 1.53 1.51
N GLY A 81 4.34 0.25 1.79
CA GLY A 81 4.84 -0.72 0.80
C GLY A 81 3.74 -1.48 0.04
N GLU A 82 2.47 -1.30 0.42
CA GLU A 82 1.32 -1.90 -0.25
C GLU A 82 0.98 -1.18 -1.55
N SER A 83 0.15 -1.81 -2.38
CA SER A 83 -0.37 -1.22 -3.61
C SER A 83 -1.16 0.07 -3.32
N CYS A 84 -0.99 1.09 -4.16
CA CYS A 84 -1.81 2.31 -4.10
C CYS A 84 -3.29 2.02 -4.40
N ALA A 85 -3.55 1.05 -5.27
CA ALA A 85 -4.90 0.66 -5.68
C ALA A 85 -5.52 -0.27 -4.63
N GLN A 86 -6.45 0.27 -3.85
CA GLN A 86 -7.04 -0.39 -2.68
C GLN A 86 -8.56 -0.41 -2.81
N TRP A 87 -9.17 -1.54 -2.43
CA TRP A 87 -10.61 -1.64 -2.28
C TRP A 87 -11.02 -1.11 -0.92
N VAL A 88 -12.05 -0.30 -0.88
CA VAL A 88 -12.57 0.33 0.33
C VAL A 88 -14.05 -0.01 0.47
N LYS A 89 -14.46 -0.29 1.71
CA LYS A 89 -15.88 -0.35 2.10
C LYS A 89 -16.09 0.19 3.50
N ALA A 90 -17.30 0.67 3.80
CA ALA A 90 -17.70 1.11 5.13
C ALA A 90 -18.50 0.03 5.85
N THR A 91 -18.35 -0.05 7.18
CA THR A 91 -19.27 -0.76 8.07
C THR A 91 -20.18 0.26 8.74
N TYR A 92 -21.47 -0.03 8.80
CA TYR A 92 -22.48 0.89 9.35
C TYR A 92 -22.97 0.44 10.73
N ALA A 93 -23.54 1.36 11.50
CA ALA A 93 -24.05 1.11 12.85
C ALA A 93 -25.25 0.16 12.88
N ASP A 94 -25.96 0.00 11.76
CA ASP A 94 -27.02 -1.00 11.59
C ASP A 94 -26.49 -2.42 11.29
N GLY A 95 -25.17 -2.58 11.16
CA GLY A 95 -24.50 -3.84 10.87
C GLY A 95 -24.37 -4.18 9.38
N SER A 96 -24.86 -3.34 8.48
CA SER A 96 -24.62 -3.49 7.04
C SER A 96 -23.24 -2.97 6.62
N GLU A 97 -22.83 -3.31 5.39
CA GLU A 97 -21.60 -2.83 4.78
C GLU A 97 -21.90 -2.19 3.42
N SER A 98 -21.07 -1.25 2.99
CA SER A 98 -21.14 -0.72 1.63
C SER A 98 -20.60 -1.75 0.62
N GLU A 99 -21.00 -1.59 -0.65
CA GLU A 99 -20.32 -2.28 -1.73
C GLU A 99 -18.85 -1.81 -1.80
N PRO A 100 -17.88 -2.72 -2.04
CA PRO A 100 -16.49 -2.35 -2.23
C PRO A 100 -16.25 -1.52 -3.49
N ALA A 101 -15.56 -0.39 -3.35
CA ALA A 101 -15.09 0.44 -4.45
C ALA A 101 -13.57 0.58 -4.41
N GLN A 102 -12.92 0.62 -5.58
CA GLN A 102 -11.46 0.74 -5.66
C GLN A 102 -11.04 2.20 -5.82
N PHE A 103 -10.01 2.59 -5.07
CA PHE A 103 -9.44 3.94 -5.10
C PHE A 103 -7.91 3.86 -5.19
N ASP A 104 -7.30 4.91 -5.74
CA ASP A 104 -5.85 5.09 -5.78
C ASP A 104 -5.42 6.04 -4.65
N PHE A 105 -4.82 5.48 -3.61
CA PHE A 105 -4.38 6.23 -2.42
C PHE A 105 -3.06 6.98 -2.62
N CYS A 106 -2.39 6.81 -3.77
CA CYS A 106 -1.22 7.61 -4.14
C CYS A 106 -1.61 8.95 -4.78
N GLU A 107 -2.90 9.18 -5.04
CA GLU A 107 -3.40 10.49 -5.39
C GLU A 107 -3.47 11.41 -4.17
N ASN A 108 -3.08 12.68 -4.36
CA ASN A 108 -3.15 13.68 -3.30
C ASN A 108 -4.60 14.16 -3.12
N GLY A 109 -5.04 14.26 -1.86
CA GLY A 109 -6.35 14.83 -1.54
C GLY A 109 -7.52 13.94 -1.90
N LEU A 110 -7.36 12.62 -1.80
CA LEU A 110 -8.41 11.65 -2.03
C LEU A 110 -9.62 11.91 -1.11
N GLU A 111 -10.82 11.95 -1.69
CA GLU A 111 -12.08 12.09 -0.97
C GLU A 111 -12.97 10.87 -1.28
N LEU A 112 -13.44 10.22 -0.23
CA LEU A 112 -14.32 9.06 -0.28
C LEU A 112 -15.71 9.47 0.21
N GLU A 113 -16.73 9.18 -0.59
CA GLU A 113 -18.13 9.36 -0.21
C GLU A 113 -18.81 7.99 -0.11
N PHE A 114 -19.58 7.82 0.96
CA PHE A 114 -20.31 6.59 1.27
C PHE A 114 -21.81 6.85 1.33
#